data_AF-A0A016U327-F1
#
_entry.id   AF-A0A016U327-F1
#
_cell.length_a   1.000
_cell.length_b   1.000
_cell.length_c   1.000
_cell.angle_alpha   90.00
_cell.angle_beta   90.00
_cell.angle_gamma   90.00
#
_symmetry.space_group_name_H-M   'P 1'
#
loop_
_entity.id
_entity.type
_entity.pdbx_description
1 polymer ?
#
loop_
_entity_poly.entity_id
_entity_poly.type
_entity_poly.pdbx_seq_one_letter_code
_entity_poly.pdbx_strand_id
1 'polypeptide(L)' 'MISPDITKFNSFAIHGTGDERVYEALNPVTDGHYEKPDFHRLQFYGKINMRRLLPDGYGTKPFIDYKYGDVWKDHY' A
#
# COMPACT_ATOMS: atom_id res chain seq x y z
N MET A 1 0.66 13.39 6.81
CA MET A 1 0.17 13.39 5.41
C MET A 1 1.11 12.54 4.58
N ILE A 2 0.59 11.68 3.72
CA ILE A 2 1.40 10.91 2.75
C ILE A 2 1.75 11.84 1.57
N SER A 3 3.02 11.84 1.15
CA SER A 3 3.48 12.67 0.03
C SER A 3 3.06 12.07 -1.32
N PRO A 4 2.62 12.87 -2.30
CA PRO A 4 2.37 12.41 -3.67
C PRO A 4 3.65 11.94 -4.39
N ASP A 5 4.84 12.28 -3.87
CA ASP A 5 6.13 11.90 -4.44
C ASP A 5 6.58 10.48 -4.06
N ILE A 6 5.79 9.76 -3.25
CA ILE A 6 6.04 8.35 -2.96
C ILE A 6 5.79 7.53 -4.23
N THR A 7 6.79 6.78 -4.67
CA THR A 7 6.74 5.98 -5.92
C THR A 7 6.81 4.47 -5.68
N LYS A 8 7.11 4.06 -4.45
CA LYS A 8 7.25 2.66 -4.05
C LYS A 8 6.37 2.37 -2.83
N PHE A 9 5.70 1.23 -2.83
CA PHE A 9 4.81 0.80 -1.77
C PHE A 9 4.80 -0.73 -1.64
N ASN A 10 4.51 -1.20 -0.43
CA ASN A 10 4.12 -2.57 -0.18
C ASN A 10 3.05 -2.61 0.92
N SER A 11 2.25 -3.66 0.95
CA SER A 11 1.25 -3.90 2.00
C SER A 11 1.51 -5.26 2.64
N PHE A 12 1.20 -5.37 3.93
CA PHE A 12 1.49 -6.54 4.73
C PHE A 12 0.26 -6.92 5.56
N ALA A 13 0.05 -8.22 5.74
CA ALA A 13 -0.90 -8.76 6.70
C ALA A 13 -0.19 -9.75 7.62
N ILE A 14 -0.55 -9.71 8.91
CA ILE A 14 -0.04 -10.63 9.93
C ILE A 14 -1.24 -11.16 10.70
N HIS A 15 -1.37 -12.47 10.74
CA HIS A 15 -2.45 -13.13 11.48
C HIS A 15 -1.95 -14.44 12.11
N GLY A 16 -2.75 -15.04 12.97
CA GLY A 16 -2.32 -16.15 13.83
C GLY A 16 -1.35 -15.71 14.95
N THR A 17 -0.92 -16.69 15.76
CA THR A 17 -0.06 -16.45 16.93
C THR A 17 0.96 -17.58 17.12
N GLY A 18 2.11 -17.28 17.73
CA GLY A 18 3.16 -18.28 17.95
C GLY A 18 3.65 -18.89 16.64
N ASP A 19 3.75 -20.21 16.61
CA ASP A 19 4.18 -20.99 15.43
C ASP A 19 3.14 -20.98 14.30
N GLU A 20 1.89 -20.61 14.60
CA GLU A 20 0.82 -20.46 13.60
C GLU A 20 0.77 -19.05 13.00
N ARG A 21 1.74 -18.17 13.32
CA ARG A 21 1.75 -16.83 12.76
C ARG A 21 2.08 -16.87 11.27
N VAL A 22 1.18 -16.29 10.48
CA VAL A 22 1.30 -16.17 9.03
C VAL A 22 1.64 -14.72 8.67
N TYR A 23 2.50 -14.58 7.66
CA TYR A 23 2.97 -13.31 7.13
C TYR A 23 2.68 -13.26 5.64
N GLU A 24 1.92 -12.25 5.22
CA GLU A 24 1.57 -12.05 3.82
C GLU A 24 2.04 -10.67 3.36
N ALA A 25 2.42 -10.58 2.08
CA ALA A 25 2.85 -9.35 1.46
C ALA A 25 2.28 -9.22 0.04
N LEU A 26 1.88 -8.01 -0.35
CA LEU A 26 1.39 -7.74 -1.71
C LEU A 26 2.49 -7.95 -2.76
N ASN A 27 3.71 -7.47 -2.47
CA ASN A 27 4.90 -7.74 -3.27
C ASN A 27 5.84 -8.65 -2.48
N PRO A 28 6.52 -9.63 -3.13
CA PRO A 28 7.46 -10.53 -2.46
C PRO A 28 8.54 -9.77 -1.69
N VAL A 29 8.84 -10.16 -0.45
CA VAL A 29 9.90 -9.55 0.39
C VAL A 29 11.23 -10.30 0.34
N THR A 30 11.41 -11.13 -0.69
CA THR A 30 12.56 -12.01 -0.88
C THR A 30 12.78 -12.25 -2.37
N ASP A 31 14.02 -12.53 -2.73
CA ASP A 31 14.46 -13.02 -4.03
C ASP A 31 14.89 -14.51 -3.97
N GLY A 32 14.57 -15.19 -2.86
CA GLY A 32 14.99 -16.55 -2.58
C GLY A 32 16.16 -16.67 -1.59
N HIS A 33 16.86 -15.58 -1.27
CA HIS A 33 18.00 -15.60 -0.33
C HIS A 33 17.64 -15.21 1.10
N TYR A 34 16.38 -14.83 1.35
CA TYR A 34 15.92 -14.44 2.67
C TYR A 34 14.87 -15.40 3.22
N GLU A 35 15.19 -15.99 4.36
CA GLU A 35 14.34 -17.02 5.01
C GLU A 35 13.35 -16.43 6.02
N LYS A 36 13.67 -15.26 6.60
CA LYS A 36 12.84 -14.61 7.62
C LYS A 36 12.06 -13.42 7.04
N PRO A 37 10.79 -13.23 7.46
CA PRO A 37 10.02 -12.04 7.14
C PRO A 37 10.74 -10.78 7.63
N ASP A 38 10.86 -9.80 6.74
CA ASP A 38 11.34 -8.46 7.08
C ASP A 38 10.66 -7.45 6.16
N PHE A 39 9.85 -6.59 6.76
CA PHE A 39 9.04 -5.61 6.03
C PHE A 39 9.85 -4.39 5.60
N HIS A 40 11.06 -4.19 6.13
CA HIS A 40 11.87 -3.00 5.87
C HIS A 40 12.80 -3.14 4.66
N ARG A 41 12.68 -4.22 3.89
CA ARG A 41 13.44 -4.43 2.66
C ARG A 41 12.85 -3.62 1.50
N LEU A 42 13.13 -2.31 1.50
CA LEU A 42 12.58 -1.33 0.56
C LEU A 42 12.90 -1.64 -0.92
N GLN A 43 13.93 -2.44 -1.18
CA GLN A 43 14.26 -2.88 -2.54
C GLN A 43 13.13 -3.71 -3.19
N PHE A 44 12.32 -4.38 -2.38
CA PHE A 44 11.21 -5.23 -2.83
C PHE A 44 9.88 -4.50 -2.99
N TYR A 45 9.82 -3.21 -2.67
CA TYR A 45 8.57 -2.46 -2.78
C TYR A 45 8.19 -2.27 -4.25
N GLY A 46 6.94 -2.60 -4.56
CA GLY A 46 6.37 -2.43 -5.89
C GLY A 46 6.17 -0.95 -6.24
N LYS A 47 6.09 -0.65 -7.53
CA LYS A 47 5.77 0.71 -8.00
C LYS A 47 4.32 1.04 -7.69
N ILE A 48 4.07 2.25 -7.21
CA ILE A 48 2.73 2.80 -7.03
C ILE A 48 2.64 4.16 -7.71
N ASN A 49 1.48 4.46 -8.30
CA ASN A 49 1.17 5.80 -8.78
C ASN A 49 0.28 6.50 -7.76
N MET A 50 0.90 7.24 -6.83
CA MET A 50 0.19 7.93 -5.75
C MET A 50 -0.81 8.98 -6.24
N ARG A 51 -0.61 9.58 -7.41
CA ARG A 51 -1.57 10.55 -7.98
C ARG A 51 -2.92 9.94 -8.34
N ARG A 52 -3.00 8.61 -8.46
CA ARG A 52 -4.29 7.90 -8.62
C ARG A 52 -5.07 7.79 -7.30
N LEU A 53 -4.39 7.88 -6.16
CA LEU A 53 -4.98 7.78 -4.82
C LEU A 53 -5.16 9.16 -4.18
N LEU A 54 -4.17 10.03 -4.36
CA LEU A 54 -4.12 11.40 -3.85
C LEU A 54 -3.85 12.33 -5.05
N PRO A 55 -4.89 12.71 -5.81
CA PRO A 55 -4.74 13.66 -6.90
C PRO A 55 -4.27 15.03 -6.40
N ASP A 56 -3.70 15.83 -7.31
CA ASP A 56 -3.22 17.17 -6.98
C ASP A 56 -4.37 18.02 -6.39
N GLY A 57 -4.11 18.65 -5.25
CA GLY A 57 -5.11 19.41 -4.50
C GLY A 57 -5.99 18.58 -3.56
N TYR A 58 -5.71 17.28 -3.35
CA TYR A 58 -6.39 16.45 -2.34
C TYR A 58 -6.52 17.16 -0.99
N GLY A 59 -7.76 17.31 -0.49
CA GLY A 59 -8.05 18.00 0.78
C GLY A 59 -8.24 19.53 0.69
N THR A 60 -8.02 20.16 -0.47
CA THR A 60 -8.26 21.61 -0.67
C THR A 60 -9.70 21.95 -1.06
N LYS A 61 -10.46 20.97 -1.55
CA LYS A 61 -11.90 20.99 -1.83
C LYS A 61 -12.48 19.60 -1.53
N PRO A 62 -13.78 19.45 -1.15
CA PRO A 62 -14.40 18.13 -1.07
C PRO A 62 -14.33 17.46 -2.46
N PHE A 63 -13.61 16.34 -2.56
CA PHE A 63 -13.37 15.67 -3.84
C PHE A 63 -14.63 14.93 -4.29
N ILE A 64 -15.19 15.37 -5.42
CA ILE A 64 -16.03 14.53 -6.26
C ILE A 64 -15.13 14.14 -7.43
N ASP A 65 -14.59 12.91 -7.43
CA ASP A 65 -13.93 12.36 -8.62
C ASP A 65 -15.02 12.04 -9.66
N TYR A 66 -15.25 12.96 -10.60
CA TYR A 66 -16.27 12.80 -11.64
C TYR A 66 -15.94 11.71 -12.66
N LYS A 67 -14.69 11.20 -12.71
CA LYS A 67 -14.25 10.22 -13.71
C LYS A 67 -14.31 8.79 -13.20
N TYR A 68 -13.96 8.57 -11.93
CA TYR A 68 -13.94 7.23 -11.32
C TYR A 68 -14.95 7.08 -10.17
N GLY A 69 -15.69 8.14 -9.83
CA GLY A 69 -16.60 8.16 -8.69
C GLY A 69 -15.85 8.27 -7.36
N ASP A 70 -16.60 8.47 -6.27
CA ASP A 70 -16.01 8.33 -4.94
C ASP A 70 -15.62 6.87 -4.71
N VAL A 71 -14.32 6.60 -4.60
CA VAL A 71 -13.77 5.27 -4.30
C VAL A 71 -14.22 4.73 -2.94
N TRP A 72 -14.80 5.59 -2.09
CA TRP A 72 -15.34 5.25 -0.78
C TRP A 72 -16.86 5.15 -0.74
N LYS A 73 -17.56 5.30 -1.87
CA LYS A 73 -19.02 5.40 -1.94
C LYS A 73 -19.79 4.26 -1.26
N ASP A 74 -19.19 3.07 -1.22
CA ASP A 74 -19.82 1.85 -0.69
C ASP A 74 -19.24 1.42 0.67
N HIS A 75 -18.44 2.27 1.32
CA HIS A 75 -17.73 1.97 2.58
C HIS A 75 -18.31 2.70 3.81
N TYR A 76 -19.52 3.26 3.69
CA TYR A 76 -20.31 3.84 4.78
C TYR A 76 -21.78 3.44 4.71
#